data_AF-A0ABD5LUQ2-F1
#
_entry.id   AF-A0ABD5LUQ2-F1
#
_cell.length_a   1.000
_cell.length_b   1.000
_cell.length_c   1.000
_cell.angle_alpha   90.00
_cell.angle_beta   90.00
_cell.angle_gamma   90.00
#
_symmetry.space_group_name_H-M   'P 1'
#
loop_
_entity.id
_entity.type
_entity.pdbx_description
1 polymer ?
#
loop_
_entity_poly.entity_id
_entity_poly.type
_entity_poly.pdbx_seq_one_letter_code
_entity_poly.pdbx_strand_id
1 'polypeptide(L)'
;MQIQALQTSQHIFAFEGEFKCVGIYEHALNFICPQQRLITFHRQGRGLSPMGWLLKQADFDSLAKQCHPALKMRMKNNQIAIADNMTLIAGDSENLRLQDKATLDLRWLESFFLYYLR
;
A
#
# COMPACT_ATOMS: atom_id res chain seq x y z
N MET A 1 -7.67 -15.73 -9.67
CA MET A 1 -6.58 -15.81 -8.67
C MET A 1 -6.97 -14.99 -7.45
N GLN A 2 -6.71 -15.49 -6.25
CA GLN A 2 -7.08 -14.83 -5.02
C GLN A 2 -5.83 -14.58 -4.18
N ILE A 3 -5.64 -13.34 -3.73
CA ILE A 3 -4.57 -12.94 -2.82
C ILE A 3 -5.23 -12.63 -1.47
N GLN A 4 -4.72 -13.22 -0.40
CA GLN A 4 -5.13 -12.86 0.95
C GLN A 4 -4.02 -12.03 1.58
N ALA A 5 -4.35 -10.82 2.01
CA ALA A 5 -3.41 -10.02 2.79
C ALA A 5 -3.09 -10.72 4.12
N LEU A 6 -1.87 -10.53 4.61
CA LEU A 6 -1.49 -10.94 5.96
C LEU A 6 -2.18 -10.05 6.99
N GLN A 7 -2.06 -8.74 6.79
CA GLN A 7 -2.64 -7.72 7.66
C GLN A 7 -3.22 -6.60 6.82
N THR A 8 -4.25 -5.95 7.34
CA THR A 8 -4.93 -4.83 6.69
C THR A 8 -5.26 -3.78 7.71
N SER A 9 -5.00 -2.51 7.39
CA SER A 9 -5.47 -1.46 8.26
C SER A 9 -6.98 -1.27 8.12
N GLN A 10 -7.69 -1.21 9.25
CA GLN A 10 -9.14 -1.00 9.25
C GLN A 10 -9.57 0.31 8.57
N HIS A 11 -8.69 1.32 8.48
CA HIS A 11 -9.04 2.64 7.93
C HIS A 11 -9.15 2.64 6.41
N ILE A 12 -8.62 1.62 5.73
CA ILE A 12 -8.70 1.51 4.28
C ILE A 12 -10.14 1.33 3.77
N PHE A 13 -11.04 0.77 4.59
CA PHE A 13 -12.41 0.46 4.21
C PHE A 13 -13.38 1.64 4.29
N ALA A 14 -12.90 2.83 4.67
CA ALA A 14 -13.72 4.02 4.70
C ALA A 14 -14.04 4.58 3.29
N PHE A 15 -13.89 3.80 2.22
CA PHE A 15 -14.38 4.11 0.88
C PHE A 15 -14.72 2.85 0.10
N GLU A 16 -15.66 2.98 -0.84
CA GLU A 16 -15.86 2.04 -1.93
C GLU A 16 -15.65 2.76 -3.26
N GLY A 17 -15.32 2.01 -4.31
CA GLY A 17 -15.16 2.53 -5.66
C GLY A 17 -13.77 2.32 -6.25
N GLU A 18 -13.52 2.99 -7.38
CA GLU A 18 -12.29 2.84 -8.15
C GLU A 18 -11.14 3.66 -7.59
N PHE A 19 -9.94 3.10 -7.64
CA PHE A 19 -8.69 3.78 -7.31
C PHE A 19 -7.62 3.40 -8.33
N LYS A 20 -6.66 4.31 -8.53
CA LYS A 20 -5.68 4.23 -9.62
C LYS A 20 -4.26 4.09 -9.09
N CYS A 21 -3.43 3.34 -9.81
CA CYS A 21 -2.00 3.21 -9.47
C CYS A 21 -1.29 4.56 -9.68
N VAL A 22 -0.49 4.98 -8.71
CA VAL A 22 0.31 6.22 -8.78
C VAL A 22 1.80 5.98 -8.56
N GLY A 23 2.20 4.79 -8.11
CA GLY A 23 3.62 4.46 -7.96
C GLY A 23 3.86 2.98 -7.69
N ILE A 24 4.94 2.46 -8.26
CA ILE A 24 5.40 1.08 -8.13
C ILE A 24 6.83 1.15 -7.61
N TYR A 25 7.05 0.64 -6.41
CA TYR A 25 8.34 0.65 -5.74
C TYR A 25 8.71 -0.78 -5.34
N GLU A 26 9.99 -0.99 -5.00
CA GLU A 26 10.52 -2.32 -4.64
C GLU A 26 9.74 -3.00 -3.49
N HIS A 27 9.16 -2.19 -2.59
CA HIS A 27 8.53 -2.66 -1.35
C HIS A 27 7.12 -2.10 -1.12
N ALA A 28 6.64 -1.23 -2.00
CA ALA A 28 5.36 -0.57 -1.86
C ALA A 28 4.70 -0.36 -3.22
N LEU A 29 3.39 -0.59 -3.30
CA LEU A 29 2.56 -0.23 -4.45
C LEU A 29 1.56 0.80 -3.98
N ASN A 30 1.63 1.98 -4.58
CA ASN A 30 0.84 3.14 -4.16
C ASN A 30 -0.30 3.41 -5.13
N PHE A 31 -1.47 3.64 -4.55
CA PHE A 31 -2.69 3.94 -5.26
C PHE A 31 -3.37 5.16 -4.64
N ILE A 32 -4.15 5.88 -5.43
CA ILE A 32 -4.96 7.00 -4.94
C ILE A 32 -6.44 6.76 -5.22
N CYS A 33 -7.25 6.91 -4.17
CA CYS A 33 -8.70 6.87 -4.29
C CYS A 33 -9.29 8.26 -4.64
N PRO A 34 -10.58 8.37 -4.99
CA PRO A 34 -11.20 9.64 -5.37
C PRO A 34 -11.15 10.69 -4.26
N GLN A 35 -11.12 10.26 -2.99
CA GLN A 35 -10.97 11.14 -1.83
C GLN A 35 -9.53 11.62 -1.60
N GLN A 36 -8.63 11.45 -2.58
CA GLN A 36 -7.21 11.84 -2.51
C GLN A 36 -6.44 11.17 -1.36
N ARG A 37 -6.89 10.00 -0.89
CA ARG A 37 -6.17 9.22 0.10
C ARG A 37 -5.25 8.21 -0.58
N LEU A 38 -4.05 8.09 -0.03
CA LEU A 38 -3.06 7.12 -0.48
C LEU A 38 -3.38 5.75 0.12
N ILE A 39 -3.44 4.74 -0.73
CA ILE A 39 -3.55 3.33 -0.38
C ILE A 39 -2.22 2.67 -0.73
N THR A 40 -1.70 1.87 0.18
CA THR A 40 -0.40 1.22 -0.04
C THR A 40 -0.47 -0.28 0.18
N PHE A 41 -0.13 -1.07 -0.83
CA PHE A 41 0.21 -2.47 -0.61
C PHE A 41 1.69 -2.53 -0.22
N HIS A 42 1.98 -3.17 0.91
CA HIS A 42 3.32 -3.33 1.47
C HIS A 42 3.79 -4.76 1.27
N ARG A 43 5.08 -4.91 0.98
CA ARG A 43 5.75 -6.21 0.94
C ARG A 43 6.03 -6.69 2.36
N GLN A 44 5.85 -7.99 2.60
CA GLN A 44 6.14 -8.63 3.89
C GLN A 44 7.50 -8.20 4.46
N GLY A 45 7.52 -7.85 5.75
CA GLY A 45 8.73 -7.40 6.46
C GLY A 45 9.08 -5.93 6.30
N ARG A 46 8.25 -5.11 5.64
CA ARG A 46 8.51 -3.68 5.37
C ARG A 46 7.59 -2.71 6.11
N GLY A 47 6.81 -3.22 7.06
CA GLY A 47 5.87 -2.44 7.85
C GLY A 47 4.49 -2.29 7.19
N LEU A 48 3.57 -1.64 7.89
CA LEU A 48 2.20 -1.41 7.45
C LEU A 48 1.83 0.04 7.74
N SER A 49 1.17 0.70 6.79
CA SER A 49 0.66 2.07 6.96
C SER A 49 -0.81 2.08 7.38
N PRO A 50 -1.33 3.19 7.93
CA PRO A 50 -2.74 3.34 8.28
C PRO A 50 -3.74 3.14 7.13
N MET A 51 -3.29 3.25 5.88
CA MET A 51 -4.12 2.96 4.70
C MET A 51 -3.53 1.78 3.90
N GLY A 52 -2.91 0.84 4.63
CA GLY A 52 -2.05 -0.17 4.07
C GLY A 52 -2.60 -1.59 4.16
N TRP A 53 -2.18 -2.42 3.22
CA TRP A 53 -2.35 -3.88 3.22
C TRP A 53 -0.96 -4.52 3.16
N LEU A 54 -0.65 -5.45 4.06
CA LEU A 54 0.58 -6.23 4.03
C LEU A 54 0.36 -7.51 3.25
N LEU A 55 1.12 -7.73 2.18
CA LEU A 55 1.03 -8.92 1.34
C LEU A 55 2.24 -9.82 1.58
N LYS A 56 2.07 -11.14 1.47
CA LYS A 56 3.19 -12.08 1.37
C LYS A 56 4.08 -11.69 0.20
N GLN A 57 5.38 -11.97 0.30
CA GLN A 57 6.34 -11.56 -0.73
C GLN A 57 5.94 -12.02 -2.15
N ALA A 58 5.56 -13.29 -2.32
CA ALA A 58 5.16 -13.83 -3.62
C ALA A 58 3.88 -13.18 -4.17
N ASP A 59 2.92 -12.87 -3.29
CA ASP A 59 1.66 -12.22 -3.67
C ASP A 59 1.88 -10.76 -4.06
N PHE A 60 2.73 -10.05 -3.31
CA PHE A 60 3.18 -8.70 -3.64
C PHE A 60 3.84 -8.67 -5.03
N ASP A 61 4.77 -9.60 -5.28
CA ASP A 61 5.51 -9.65 -6.55
C ASP A 61 4.58 -9.97 -7.73
N SER A 62 3.58 -10.83 -7.50
CA SER A 62 2.57 -11.17 -8.51
C SER A 62 1.64 -9.98 -8.80
N LEU A 63 1.26 -9.22 -7.78
CA LEU A 63 0.49 -7.99 -7.93
C LEU A 63 1.31 -6.91 -8.66
N ALA A 64 2.56 -6.70 -8.27
CA ALA A 64 3.44 -5.69 -8.85
C ALA A 64 3.62 -5.88 -10.36
N LYS A 65 3.71 -7.13 -10.85
CA LYS A 65 3.79 -7.45 -12.28
C LYS A 65 2.56 -7.02 -13.09
N GLN A 66 1.42 -6.82 -12.44
CA GLN A 66 0.17 -6.37 -13.08
C GLN A 66 -0.07 -4.87 -12.91
N CYS A 67 0.67 -4.22 -12.01
CA CYS A 67 0.54 -2.79 -11.78
C CYS A 67 1.13 -2.00 -12.95
N HIS A 68 0.37 -1.04 -13.44
CA HIS A 68 0.80 -0.01 -14.38
C HIS A 68 -0.06 1.25 -14.16
N PRO A 69 0.35 2.44 -14.65
CA PRO A 69 -0.39 3.68 -14.38
C PRO A 69 -1.86 3.72 -14.83
N ALA A 70 -2.21 2.90 -15.83
CA ALA A 70 -3.59 2.76 -16.31
C ALA A 70 -4.41 1.69 -15.56
N LEU A 71 -3.80 0.94 -14.63
CA LEU A 71 -4.50 -0.06 -13.84
C LEU A 71 -5.51 0.63 -12.92
N LYS A 72 -6.75 0.15 -12.99
CA LYS A 72 -7.82 0.51 -12.07
C LYS A 72 -8.18 -0.68 -11.21
N MET A 73 -8.35 -0.42 -9.93
CA MET A 73 -8.79 -1.42 -8.95
C MET A 73 -10.06 -0.90 -8.29
N ARG A 74 -10.95 -1.80 -7.89
CA ARG A 74 -12.23 -1.42 -7.28
C ARG A 74 -12.37 -2.04 -5.90
N MET A 75 -12.56 -1.19 -4.89
CA MET A 75 -12.88 -1.59 -3.52
C MET A 75 -14.40 -1.77 -3.40
N LYS A 76 -14.84 -2.92 -2.89
CA LYS A 76 -16.24 -3.18 -2.51
C LYS A 76 -16.28 -4.29 -1.46
N ASN A 77 -17.11 -4.14 -0.42
CA ASN A 77 -17.28 -5.15 0.63
C ASN A 77 -15.94 -5.64 1.24
N ASN A 78 -15.02 -4.71 1.51
CA ASN A 78 -13.68 -4.98 2.04
C ASN A 78 -12.80 -5.89 1.15
N GLN A 79 -13.16 -6.01 -0.13
CA GLN A 79 -12.40 -6.74 -1.13
C GLN A 79 -12.02 -5.81 -2.27
N ILE A 80 -10.93 -6.15 -2.93
CA ILE A 80 -10.42 -5.38 -4.06
C ILE A 80 -10.41 -6.26 -5.28
N ALA A 81 -11.19 -5.87 -6.30
CA ALA A 81 -11.13 -6.50 -7.62
C ALA A 81 -10.07 -5.81 -8.49
N ILE A 82 -9.25 -6.62 -9.14
CA ILE A 82 -8.25 -6.19 -10.13
C ILE A 82 -8.53 -6.94 -11.42
N ALA A 83 -9.02 -6.22 -12.44
CA ALA A 83 -9.49 -6.82 -13.68
C ALA A 83 -10.45 -8.01 -13.45
N ASP A 84 -10.81 -8.76 -14.49
CA ASP A 84 -11.81 -9.82 -14.39
C ASP A 84 -11.29 -11.13 -13.75
N ASN A 85 -10.02 -11.19 -13.32
CA ASN A 85 -9.38 -12.44 -12.93
C ASN A 85 -8.64 -12.42 -11.57
N MET A 86 -8.59 -11.30 -10.85
CA MET A 86 -7.89 -11.23 -9.57
C MET A 86 -8.68 -10.50 -8.49
N THR A 87 -8.67 -11.07 -7.29
CA THR A 87 -9.32 -10.49 -6.10
C THR A 87 -8.37 -10.52 -4.92
N LEU A 88 -8.27 -9.40 -4.22
CA LEU A 88 -7.55 -9.30 -2.96
C LEU A 88 -8.58 -9.25 -1.83
N ILE A 89 -8.35 -10.08 -0.82
CA ILE A 89 -9.20 -10.17 0.36
C ILE A 89 -8.42 -9.73 1.58
N ALA A 90 -9.12 -9.03 2.48
CA ALA A 90 -8.56 -8.55 3.71
C ALA A 90 -7.98 -9.69 4.56
N GLY A 91 -6.90 -9.36 5.27
CA GLY A 91 -6.26 -10.23 6.26
C GLY A 91 -6.68 -9.85 7.67
N ASP A 92 -5.77 -10.06 8.62
CA ASP A 92 -5.98 -9.64 10.00
C ASP A 92 -6.11 -8.11 10.07
N SER A 93 -7.12 -7.63 10.81
CA SER A 93 -7.44 -6.21 10.86
C SER A 93 -6.63 -5.50 11.95
N GLU A 94 -5.90 -4.44 11.57
CA GLU A 94 -5.06 -3.64 12.46
C GLU A 94 -5.60 -2.22 12.60
N ASN A 95 -5.78 -1.77 13.85
CA ASN A 95 -6.15 -0.38 14.18
C ASN A 95 -4.90 0.50 14.26
N LEU A 96 -4.29 0.75 13.10
CA LEU A 96 -3.11 1.59 12.99
C LEU A 96 -3.47 3.08 13.06
N ARG A 97 -3.12 3.70 14.18
CA ARG A 97 -3.22 5.15 14.36
C ARG A 97 -1.83 5.75 14.30
N LEU A 98 -1.65 6.77 13.45
CA LEU A 98 -0.50 7.65 13.62
C LEU A 98 -0.69 8.33 14.97
N GLN A 99 0.20 8.05 15.92
CA GLN A 99 0.33 8.93 17.07
C GLN A 99 1.00 10.21 16.57
N ASP A 100 0.50 11.39 16.98
CA ASP A 100 0.92 12.71 16.50
C ASP A 100 2.43 13.03 16.66
N LYS A 101 3.23 12.10 17.18
CA LYS A 101 4.67 12.20 17.36
C LYS A 101 5.39 11.02 16.69
N ALA A 102 5.42 11.00 15.36
CA ALA A 102 6.47 10.27 14.68
C ALA A 102 7.75 11.11 14.79
N THR A 103 8.72 10.70 15.60
CA THR A 103 10.04 11.33 15.60
C THR A 103 10.72 10.94 14.30
N LEU A 104 10.80 11.89 13.36
CA LEU A 104 11.65 11.76 12.19
C LEU A 104 13.10 11.76 12.66
N ASP A 105 13.78 10.62 12.54
CA ASP A 105 15.23 10.55 12.73
C ASP A 105 15.92 11.14 11.49
N LEU A 106 16.26 12.42 11.58
CA LEU A 106 16.84 13.17 10.47
C LEU A 106 18.36 12.96 10.32
N ARG A 107 19.01 12.14 11.16
CA ARG A 107 20.48 11.95 11.12
C ARG A 107 20.98 11.42 9.77
N TRP A 108 20.13 10.72 9.01
CA TRP A 108 20.45 10.24 7.68
C TRP A 108 20.48 11.36 6.60
N LEU A 109 19.79 12.48 6.82
CA LEU A 109 19.73 13.59 5.86
C LEU A 109 21.02 14.40 5.92
N GLU A 110 21.60 14.56 7.11
CA GLU A 110 22.92 15.18 7.29
C GLU A 110 24.01 14.45 6.50
N SER A 111 23.94 13.11 6.48
CA SER A 111 24.86 12.26 5.72
C SER A 111 24.68 12.44 4.20
N PHE A 112 23.45 12.65 3.73
CA PHE A 112 23.12 12.84 2.31
C PHE A 112 23.63 14.18 1.78
N PHE A 113 23.47 15.28 2.53
CA PHE A 113 23.96 16.60 2.13
C PHE A 113 25.48 16.71 2.16
N LEU A 114 26.16 16.02 3.08
CA LEU A 114 27.62 16.02 3.15
C LEU A 114 28.29 15.28 1.97
N TYR A 115 27.59 14.33 1.33
CA TYR A 115 28.14 13.52 0.25
C TYR A 115 27.97 14.15 -1.15
N TYR A 116 26.98 15.02 -1.34
CA TYR A 116 26.64 15.62 -2.64
C TYR A 116 26.97 17.11 -2.79
N LEU A 117 27.50 17.74 -1.73
CA LEU A 117 27.98 19.13 -1.75
C LEU A 117 29.52 19.23 -1.72
N ARG A 118 30.23 18.18 -2.14
CA ARG A 118 31.68 18.20 -2.38
C ARG A 118 32.01 18.09 -3.86
#